data_AF-A0A7C4XAX8-F1
#
_entry.id   AF-A0A7C4XAX8-F1
#
_cell.length_a   1.000
_cell.length_b   1.000
_cell.length_c   1.000
_cell.angle_alpha   90.00
_cell.angle_beta   90.00
_cell.angle_gamma   90.00
#
_symmetry.space_group_name_H-M   'P 1'
#
loop_
_entity.id
_entity.type
_entity.pdbx_description
1 polymer ?
#
loop_
_entity_poly.entity_id
_entity_poly.type
_entity_poly.pdbx_seq_one_letter_code
_entity_poly.pdbx_strand_id
1 'polypeptide(L)'
;MSDLLLASEITRDTSGGYLTKGNLRVVPLPNHLFEEHHRNLFVYYEIYDILPDTGEIVVIYSIIDQNNKAVRKITRKLKKNFSTQAVNFGVNIESIPPENYIFRVEVFDSTLNISAKKEVPFAIKRTPPKEVVAEELPYYREIEYFLNNREYRHFSSLNERGKEIYLKKFWERHNYQEIAPRFEYADAHFGEGDRPGFKTDRGRIYVKFGPPDEIEKSTVGDEEAKPFEHWQYYNGLEFIFVDIRGTNEFVLIWTNAPGEKSQPVLFNYLPSSKRREIEK
;
A
#
# COMPACT_ATOMS: atom_id res chain seq x y z
N MET A 1 -30.20 -16.00 6.80
CA MET A 1 -28.95 -15.27 6.50
C MET A 1 -28.69 -14.28 7.62
N SER A 2 -27.45 -14.22 8.13
CA SER A 2 -27.04 -13.27 9.16
C SER A 2 -27.04 -11.82 8.64
N ASP A 3 -26.78 -10.86 9.52
CA ASP A 3 -26.42 -9.50 9.11
C ASP A 3 -25.08 -9.47 8.39
N LEU A 4 -24.88 -8.40 7.60
CA LEU A 4 -23.69 -8.18 6.80
C LEU A 4 -22.63 -7.46 7.64
N LEU A 5 -21.45 -8.07 7.78
CA LEU A 5 -20.31 -7.47 8.44
C LEU A 5 -19.37 -6.91 7.38
N LEU A 6 -19.29 -5.58 7.26
CA LEU A 6 -18.29 -4.94 6.43
C LEU A 6 -16.91 -4.99 7.10
N ALA A 7 -15.88 -5.21 6.29
CA ALA A 7 -14.50 -5.35 6.74
C ALA A 7 -13.55 -4.55 5.87
N SER A 8 -12.48 -4.03 6.47
CA SER A 8 -11.37 -3.40 5.74
C SER A 8 -10.41 -4.44 5.17
N GLU A 9 -10.35 -5.63 5.78
CA GLU A 9 -9.46 -6.71 5.38
C GLU A 9 -10.07 -8.08 5.74
N ILE A 10 -9.87 -9.06 4.84
CA ILE A 10 -10.09 -10.48 5.11
C ILE A 10 -8.86 -11.26 4.61
N THR A 11 -8.09 -11.83 5.55
CA THR A 11 -6.88 -12.62 5.25
C THR A 11 -6.95 -14.01 5.86
N ARG A 12 -6.18 -14.96 5.33
CA ARG A 12 -6.03 -16.29 5.96
C ARG A 12 -5.18 -16.14 7.22
N ASP A 13 -5.69 -16.64 8.34
CA ASP A 13 -4.96 -16.60 9.60
C ASP A 13 -4.13 -17.89 9.75
N THR A 14 -2.83 -17.72 9.99
CA THR A 14 -1.89 -18.80 10.34
C THR A 14 -1.55 -18.82 11.83
N SER A 15 -2.11 -17.90 12.63
CA SER A 15 -1.57 -17.50 13.93
C SER A 15 -2.58 -17.53 15.10
N GLY A 16 -3.87 -17.79 14.85
CA GLY A 16 -4.86 -18.12 15.89
C GLY A 16 -5.26 -16.96 16.81
N GLY A 17 -5.54 -15.78 16.25
CA GLY A 17 -5.90 -14.58 17.03
C GLY A 17 -7.38 -14.47 17.46
N TYR A 18 -7.69 -13.45 18.26
CA TYR A 18 -9.03 -13.15 18.82
C TYR A 18 -10.07 -12.63 17.78
N LEU A 19 -9.67 -12.34 16.54
CA LEU A 19 -10.52 -11.85 15.45
C LEU A 19 -10.78 -12.93 14.38
N THR A 20 -10.98 -14.17 14.82
CA THR A 20 -11.11 -15.33 13.93
C THR A 20 -12.57 -15.67 13.64
N LYS A 21 -12.87 -15.88 12.35
CA LYS A 21 -14.12 -16.51 11.87
C LYS A 21 -13.73 -17.75 11.07
N GLY A 22 -13.43 -18.84 11.78
CA GLY A 22 -12.77 -20.02 11.21
C GLY A 22 -11.28 -19.75 10.95
N ASN A 23 -10.79 -20.08 9.75
CA ASN A 23 -9.36 -19.92 9.38
C ASN A 23 -9.04 -18.54 8.77
N LEU A 24 -9.91 -17.57 8.98
CA LEU A 24 -9.81 -16.23 8.41
C LEU A 24 -9.76 -15.19 9.52
N ARG A 25 -8.84 -14.25 9.38
CA ARG A 25 -8.82 -13.00 10.12
C ARG A 25 -9.70 -12.02 9.38
N VAL A 26 -10.75 -11.55 10.04
CA VAL A 26 -11.65 -10.52 9.52
C VAL A 26 -11.45 -9.28 10.37
N VAL A 27 -11.07 -8.16 9.77
CA VAL A 27 -10.93 -6.88 10.46
C VAL A 27 -12.20 -6.07 10.22
N PRO A 28 -13.13 -5.97 11.20
CA PRO A 28 -14.37 -5.23 11.01
C PRO A 28 -14.12 -3.76 10.70
N LEU A 29 -15.02 -3.15 9.93
CA LEU A 29 -15.03 -1.71 9.66
C LEU A 29 -16.34 -1.10 10.19
N PRO A 30 -16.50 -0.87 11.50
CA PRO A 30 -17.81 -0.57 12.10
C PRO A 30 -18.43 0.76 11.66
N ASN A 31 -17.62 1.71 11.21
CA ASN A 31 -18.09 3.01 10.71
C ASN A 31 -18.63 2.94 9.27
N HIS A 32 -18.44 1.81 8.58
CA HIS A 32 -18.79 1.60 7.17
C HIS A 32 -18.26 2.71 6.23
N LEU A 33 -17.11 3.31 6.59
CA LEU A 33 -16.50 4.41 5.85
C LEU A 33 -15.23 3.94 5.14
N PHE A 34 -15.28 3.95 3.81
CA PHE A 34 -14.16 3.58 2.96
C PHE A 34 -13.41 4.83 2.50
N GLU A 35 -12.23 5.01 3.09
CA GLU A 35 -11.31 6.13 2.84
C GLU A 35 -10.24 5.81 1.80
N GLU A 36 -9.26 6.72 1.62
CA GLU A 36 -8.29 6.68 0.52
C GLU A 36 -7.55 5.36 0.35
N HIS A 37 -7.07 4.78 1.46
CA HIS A 37 -6.31 3.54 1.45
C HIS A 37 -7.16 2.30 1.15
N HIS A 38 -8.49 2.39 1.21
CA HIS A 38 -9.38 1.25 0.96
C HIS A 38 -9.67 1.10 -0.54
N ARG A 39 -9.05 0.11 -1.18
CA ARG A 39 -9.31 -0.23 -2.59
C ARG A 39 -10.43 -1.23 -2.80
N ASN A 40 -10.72 -2.03 -1.78
CA ASN A 40 -11.73 -3.09 -1.82
C ASN A 40 -12.71 -2.93 -0.66
N LEU A 41 -13.97 -3.26 -0.93
CA LEU A 41 -14.98 -3.52 0.09
C LEU A 41 -14.99 -5.03 0.34
N PHE A 42 -14.82 -5.43 1.59
CA PHE A 42 -15.01 -6.82 2.01
C PHE A 42 -16.27 -6.97 2.86
N VAL A 43 -16.91 -8.12 2.73
CA VAL A 43 -18.09 -8.49 3.51
C VAL A 43 -18.01 -9.93 3.97
N TYR A 44 -18.40 -10.14 5.22
CA TYR A 44 -18.63 -11.45 5.83
C TYR A 44 -20.11 -11.60 6.19
N TYR A 45 -20.68 -12.78 5.96
CA TYR A 45 -21.99 -13.17 6.47
C TYR A 45 -22.15 -14.69 6.46
N GLU A 46 -23.16 -15.19 7.16
CA GLU A 46 -23.49 -16.62 7.26
C GLU A 46 -24.87 -16.89 6.65
N ILE A 47 -24.97 -17.99 5.91
CA ILE A 47 -26.24 -18.54 5.42
C ILE A 47 -26.54 -19.78 6.27
N TYR A 48 -27.75 -19.83 6.84
CA TYR A 48 -28.23 -20.92 7.68
C TYR A 48 -29.39 -21.64 6.96
N ASP A 49 -29.77 -22.79 7.49
CA ASP A 49 -30.92 -23.59 7.06
C ASP A 49 -30.86 -23.99 5.57
N ILE A 50 -29.65 -24.19 5.06
CA ILE A 50 -29.42 -24.71 3.71
C ILE A 50 -29.79 -26.19 3.73
N LEU A 51 -30.64 -26.64 2.81
CA LEU A 51 -30.90 -28.07 2.60
C LEU A 51 -29.81 -28.65 1.70
N PRO A 52 -28.88 -29.49 2.18
CA PRO A 52 -27.78 -29.96 1.35
C PRO A 52 -28.25 -30.85 0.20
N ASP A 53 -27.82 -30.55 -1.02
CA ASP A 53 -28.15 -31.29 -2.24
C ASP A 53 -27.08 -31.04 -3.32
N THR A 54 -27.30 -31.55 -4.55
CA THR A 54 -26.39 -31.31 -5.69
C THR A 54 -26.61 -29.96 -6.39
N GLY A 55 -27.53 -29.15 -5.90
CA GLY A 55 -27.87 -27.83 -6.42
C GLY A 55 -26.95 -26.72 -5.94
N GLU A 56 -27.29 -25.51 -6.33
CA GLU A 56 -26.52 -24.31 -6.03
C GLU A 56 -27.41 -23.21 -5.47
N ILE A 57 -26.86 -22.44 -4.54
CA ILE A 57 -27.41 -21.15 -4.12
C ILE A 57 -26.83 -20.06 -5.03
N VAL A 58 -27.70 -19.23 -5.59
CA VAL A 58 -27.30 -18.05 -6.36
C VAL A 58 -27.24 -16.86 -5.41
N VAL A 59 -26.10 -16.18 -5.38
CA VAL A 59 -25.90 -14.95 -4.62
C VAL A 59 -25.65 -13.79 -5.57
N ILE A 60 -26.38 -12.70 -5.38
CA ILE A 60 -26.24 -11.45 -6.14
C ILE A 60 -25.78 -10.37 -5.17
N TYR A 61 -24.60 -9.82 -5.45
CA TYR A 61 -24.04 -8.66 -4.77
C TYR A 61 -24.30 -7.41 -5.61
N SER A 62 -24.89 -6.38 -5.01
CA SER A 62 -25.12 -5.09 -5.69
C SER A 62 -24.61 -3.93 -4.85
N ILE A 63 -23.95 -2.96 -5.50
CA ILE A 63 -23.70 -1.64 -4.94
C ILE A 63 -24.70 -0.70 -5.59
N ILE A 64 -25.51 -0.04 -4.77
CA ILE A 64 -26.67 0.73 -5.19
C ILE A 64 -26.48 2.17 -4.75
N ASP A 65 -26.63 3.10 -5.69
CA ASP A 65 -26.54 4.53 -5.42
C ASP A 65 -27.83 5.08 -4.78
N GLN A 66 -27.78 6.36 -4.44
CA GLN A 66 -28.88 7.15 -3.90
C GLN A 66 -30.11 7.26 -4.83
N ASN A 67 -29.95 7.00 -6.13
CA ASN A 67 -31.05 6.95 -7.11
C ASN A 67 -31.60 5.53 -7.29
N ASN A 68 -31.21 4.59 -6.42
CA ASN A 68 -31.59 3.17 -6.47
C ASN A 68 -31.08 2.45 -7.75
N LYS A 69 -30.03 2.98 -8.39
CA LYS A 69 -29.38 2.36 -9.54
C LYS A 69 -28.20 1.50 -9.07
N ALA A 70 -28.12 0.27 -9.59
CA ALA A 70 -26.98 -0.60 -9.35
C ALA A 70 -25.75 -0.10 -10.14
N VAL A 71 -24.77 0.47 -9.45
CA VAL A 71 -23.48 0.90 -10.04
C VAL A 71 -22.50 -0.26 -10.18
N ARG A 72 -22.71 -1.33 -9.42
CA ARG A 72 -22.00 -2.61 -9.56
C ARG A 72 -22.95 -3.75 -9.26
N LYS A 73 -22.88 -4.83 -10.04
CA LYS A 73 -23.64 -6.06 -9.82
C LYS A 73 -22.78 -7.28 -10.15
N ILE A 74 -22.68 -8.22 -9.22
CA ILE A 74 -21.85 -9.43 -9.34
C ILE A 74 -22.68 -10.63 -8.89
N THR A 75 -22.68 -11.70 -9.67
CA THR A 75 -23.37 -12.95 -9.34
C THR A 75 -22.37 -14.05 -9.05
N ARG A 76 -22.59 -14.78 -7.96
CA ARG A 76 -21.80 -15.95 -7.56
C ARG A 76 -22.74 -17.12 -7.32
N LYS A 77 -22.26 -18.33 -7.58
CA LYS A 77 -22.95 -19.57 -7.20
C LYS A 77 -22.19 -20.27 -6.08
N LEU A 78 -22.92 -20.82 -5.11
CA LEU A 78 -22.39 -21.54 -3.96
C LEU A 78 -22.97 -22.96 -3.94
N LYS A 79 -22.12 -23.97 -3.75
CA LYS A 79 -22.58 -25.36 -3.60
C LYS A 79 -23.28 -25.55 -2.27
N LYS A 80 -24.30 -26.41 -2.23
CA LYS A 80 -25.08 -26.71 -1.01
C LYS A 80 -24.45 -27.85 -0.20
N ASN A 81 -23.16 -27.74 0.12
CA ASN A 81 -22.41 -28.81 0.80
C ASN A 81 -22.74 -28.95 2.29
N PHE A 82 -23.14 -27.85 2.93
CA PHE A 82 -23.34 -27.77 4.38
C PHE A 82 -24.64 -27.01 4.68
N SER A 83 -25.27 -27.34 5.82
CA SER A 83 -26.49 -26.67 6.29
C SER A 83 -26.28 -25.23 6.74
N THR A 84 -25.04 -24.91 7.13
CA THR A 84 -24.58 -23.55 7.43
C THR A 84 -23.30 -23.26 6.66
N GLN A 85 -23.21 -22.09 6.04
CA GLN A 85 -22.04 -21.68 5.26
C GLN A 85 -21.67 -20.23 5.54
N ALA A 86 -20.41 -20.02 5.96
CA ALA A 86 -19.79 -18.70 6.06
C ALA A 86 -19.34 -18.25 4.66
N VAL A 87 -19.67 -17.02 4.29
CA VAL A 87 -19.37 -16.44 2.98
C VAL A 87 -18.54 -15.18 3.16
N ASN A 88 -17.43 -15.15 2.43
CA ASN A 88 -16.56 -13.99 2.29
C ASN A 88 -16.62 -13.52 0.85
N PHE A 89 -16.70 -12.21 0.67
CA PHE A 89 -16.70 -11.58 -0.64
C PHE A 89 -15.93 -10.26 -0.59
N GLY A 90 -15.20 -9.99 -1.67
CA GLY A 90 -14.44 -8.76 -1.86
C GLY A 90 -14.72 -8.19 -3.24
N VAL A 91 -14.84 -6.87 -3.33
CA VAL A 91 -15.03 -6.15 -4.60
C VAL A 91 -14.19 -4.88 -4.61
N ASN A 92 -13.52 -4.62 -5.73
CA ASN A 92 -12.81 -3.36 -5.92
C ASN A 92 -13.83 -2.21 -6.05
N ILE A 93 -13.59 -1.14 -5.30
CA ILE A 93 -14.43 0.05 -5.23
C ILE A 93 -13.70 1.32 -5.70
N GLU A 94 -12.51 1.17 -6.27
CA GLU A 94 -11.63 2.29 -6.66
C GLU A 94 -12.24 3.13 -7.78
N SER A 95 -12.96 2.49 -8.71
CA SER A 95 -13.67 3.18 -9.78
C SER A 95 -15.06 3.69 -9.40
N ILE A 96 -15.48 3.52 -8.14
CA ILE A 96 -16.81 3.95 -7.66
C ILE A 96 -16.67 5.36 -7.07
N PRO A 97 -17.50 6.34 -7.51
CA PRO A 97 -17.43 7.71 -7.02
C PRO A 97 -17.56 7.84 -5.49
N PRO A 98 -17.00 8.90 -4.88
CA PRO A 98 -17.15 9.17 -3.45
C PRO A 98 -18.57 9.66 -3.12
N GLU A 99 -19.44 8.74 -2.69
CA GLU A 99 -20.83 9.02 -2.29
C GLU A 99 -21.28 8.07 -1.17
N ASN A 100 -22.57 8.12 -0.82
CA ASN A 100 -23.23 7.12 0.02
C ASN A 100 -23.86 6.04 -0.85
N TYR A 101 -23.72 4.78 -0.44
CA TYR A 101 -24.21 3.61 -1.15
C TYR A 101 -24.89 2.62 -0.22
N ILE A 102 -25.66 1.72 -0.82
CA ILE A 102 -26.14 0.50 -0.16
C ILE A 102 -25.42 -0.69 -0.78
N PHE A 103 -24.78 -1.50 0.06
CA PHE A 103 -24.32 -2.83 -0.32
C PHE A 103 -25.43 -3.84 -0.05
N ARG A 104 -25.95 -4.47 -1.11
CA ARG A 104 -27.04 -5.45 -1.06
C ARG A 104 -26.52 -6.84 -1.37
N VAL A 105 -26.93 -7.81 -0.55
CA VAL A 105 -26.77 -9.24 -0.81
C VAL A 105 -28.15 -9.87 -0.95
N GLU A 106 -28.41 -10.47 -2.10
CA GLU A 106 -29.59 -11.27 -2.38
C GLU A 106 -29.16 -12.72 -2.58
N VAL A 107 -29.77 -13.63 -1.83
CA VAL A 107 -29.52 -15.07 -1.88
C VAL A 107 -30.77 -15.74 -2.38
N PHE A 108 -30.64 -16.61 -3.37
CA PHE A 108 -31.74 -17.39 -3.96
C PHE A 108 -31.38 -18.87 -3.99
N ASP A 109 -32.24 -19.70 -3.41
CA ASP A 109 -32.18 -21.15 -3.55
C ASP A 109 -33.21 -21.57 -4.60
N SER A 110 -32.74 -22.02 -5.76
CA SER A 110 -33.62 -22.42 -6.87
C SER A 110 -34.39 -23.71 -6.60
N THR A 111 -33.89 -24.59 -5.73
CA THR A 111 -34.56 -25.86 -5.40
C THR A 111 -35.79 -25.61 -4.55
N LEU A 112 -35.67 -24.71 -3.57
CA LEU A 112 -36.75 -24.36 -2.65
C LEU A 112 -37.59 -23.16 -3.12
N ASN A 113 -37.12 -22.46 -4.17
CA ASN A 113 -37.70 -21.21 -4.67
C ASN A 113 -37.87 -20.15 -3.57
N ILE A 114 -36.87 -20.04 -2.69
CA ILE A 114 -36.83 -19.06 -1.59
C ILE A 114 -35.71 -18.05 -1.81
N SER A 115 -35.90 -16.84 -1.31
CA SER A 115 -34.89 -15.80 -1.34
C SER A 115 -34.74 -15.09 0.00
N ALA A 116 -33.53 -14.64 0.30
CA ALA A 116 -33.25 -13.74 1.41
C ALA A 116 -32.48 -12.52 0.91
N LYS A 117 -32.74 -11.36 1.51
CA LYS A 117 -32.08 -10.09 1.17
C LYS A 117 -31.59 -9.41 2.44
N LYS A 118 -30.36 -8.90 2.43
CA LYS A 118 -29.84 -7.95 3.43
C LYS A 118 -29.14 -6.79 2.74
N GLU A 119 -29.15 -5.66 3.42
CA GLU A 119 -28.58 -4.40 2.97
C GLU A 119 -27.78 -3.78 4.11
N VAL A 120 -26.67 -3.15 3.78
CA VAL A 120 -25.88 -2.34 4.71
C VAL A 120 -25.45 -1.04 4.03
N PRO A 121 -25.72 0.13 4.63
CA PRO A 121 -25.25 1.40 4.09
C PRO A 121 -23.75 1.53 4.33
N PHE A 122 -23.05 2.16 3.38
CA PHE A 122 -21.65 2.53 3.51
C PHE A 122 -21.37 3.82 2.75
N ALA A 123 -20.27 4.48 3.08
CA ALA A 123 -19.84 5.71 2.42
C ALA A 123 -18.44 5.51 1.83
N ILE A 124 -18.23 6.05 0.63
CA ILE A 124 -16.89 6.22 0.07
C ILE A 124 -16.53 7.70 0.24
N LYS A 125 -15.45 7.98 0.97
CA LYS A 125 -14.87 9.32 1.01
C LYS A 125 -13.54 9.30 0.28
N ARG A 126 -13.48 10.10 -0.77
CA ARG A 126 -12.23 10.50 -1.41
C ARG A 126 -12.08 11.99 -1.20
N THR A 127 -10.92 12.40 -0.72
CA THR A 127 -10.55 13.80 -0.71
C THR A 127 -10.16 14.11 -2.14
N PRO A 128 -10.92 14.93 -2.90
CA PRO A 128 -10.44 15.36 -4.20
C PRO A 128 -9.05 15.95 -3.98
N PRO A 129 -8.04 15.58 -4.78
CA PRO A 129 -6.75 16.23 -4.67
C PRO A 129 -7.02 17.73 -4.71
N LYS A 130 -6.60 18.46 -3.66
CA LYS A 130 -6.66 19.91 -3.70
C LYS A 130 -6.06 20.30 -5.05
N GLU A 131 -6.78 21.10 -5.85
CA GLU A 131 -6.17 21.81 -6.97
C GLU A 131 -5.16 22.78 -6.37
N VAL A 132 -3.99 22.24 -6.02
CA VAL A 132 -2.83 23.04 -5.77
C VAL A 132 -2.23 23.26 -7.14
N VAL A 133 -1.99 24.51 -7.48
CA VAL A 133 -1.28 24.85 -8.72
C VAL A 133 0.06 24.14 -8.65
N ALA A 134 0.27 23.19 -9.55
CA ALA A 134 1.45 22.33 -9.64
C ALA A 134 2.77 23.11 -9.53
N GLU A 135 2.78 24.33 -10.05
CA GLU A 135 3.94 25.22 -10.10
C GLU A 135 4.34 25.80 -8.74
N GLU A 136 3.46 25.78 -7.73
CA GLU A 136 3.73 26.27 -6.37
C GLU A 136 4.04 25.16 -5.37
N LEU A 137 3.98 23.90 -5.80
CA LEU A 137 4.25 22.74 -4.95
C LEU A 137 5.76 22.41 -4.91
N PRO A 138 6.41 22.49 -3.73
CA PRO A 138 7.80 22.04 -3.57
C PRO A 138 8.01 20.62 -4.08
N TYR A 139 9.16 20.34 -4.70
CA TYR A 139 9.50 18.99 -5.19
C TYR A 139 8.53 18.38 -6.22
N TYR A 140 7.52 19.12 -6.70
CA TYR A 140 6.51 18.60 -7.65
C TYR A 140 7.15 18.03 -8.92
N ARG A 141 8.27 18.61 -9.36
CA ARG A 141 9.04 18.16 -10.53
C ARG A 141 10.07 17.06 -10.21
N GLU A 142 10.36 16.80 -8.95
CA GLU A 142 11.41 15.88 -8.48
C GLU A 142 10.91 14.42 -8.45
N ILE A 143 10.32 13.95 -9.55
CA ILE A 143 9.70 12.61 -9.60
C ILE A 143 10.70 11.49 -9.93
N GLU A 144 11.96 11.83 -10.19
CA GLU A 144 12.95 10.92 -10.79
C GLU A 144 13.21 9.64 -9.99
N TYR A 145 13.12 9.71 -8.67
CA TYR A 145 13.32 8.55 -7.79
C TYR A 145 12.21 7.50 -7.88
N PHE A 146 11.04 7.88 -8.41
CA PHE A 146 9.88 7.01 -8.59
C PHE A 146 9.78 6.44 -10.01
N LEU A 147 10.67 6.86 -10.93
CA LEU A 147 10.66 6.43 -12.31
C LEU A 147 11.70 5.34 -12.56
N ASN A 148 11.35 4.37 -13.40
CA ASN A 148 12.35 3.46 -13.95
C ASN A 148 13.18 4.13 -15.07
N ASN A 149 14.30 3.51 -15.47
CA ASN A 149 15.21 4.06 -16.49
C ASN A 149 14.56 4.37 -17.84
N ARG A 150 13.47 3.68 -18.21
CA ARG A 150 12.75 3.96 -19.46
C ARG A 150 11.82 5.16 -19.29
N GLU A 151 11.09 5.21 -18.18
CA GLU A 151 10.19 6.31 -17.84
C GLU A 151 10.96 7.62 -17.65
N TYR A 152 12.07 7.60 -16.93
CA TYR A 152 12.91 8.78 -16.73
C TYR A 152 13.42 9.32 -18.06
N ARG A 153 13.99 8.46 -18.92
CA ARG A 153 14.45 8.88 -20.26
C ARG A 153 13.33 9.47 -21.11
N HIS A 154 12.13 8.87 -21.04
CA HIS A 154 10.98 9.42 -21.73
C HIS A 154 10.61 10.80 -21.18
N PHE A 155 10.46 10.94 -19.87
CA PHE A 155 10.16 12.20 -19.20
C PHE A 155 11.18 13.31 -19.53
N SER A 156 12.47 13.01 -19.43
CA SER A 156 13.56 13.95 -19.76
C SER A 156 13.56 14.38 -21.23
N SER A 157 13.02 13.55 -22.14
CA SER A 157 12.94 13.87 -23.58
C SER A 157 11.76 14.78 -23.95
N LEU A 158 10.79 14.98 -23.03
CA LEU A 158 9.60 15.80 -23.29
C LEU A 158 9.94 17.30 -23.28
N ASN A 159 9.22 18.07 -24.08
CA ASN A 159 9.19 19.53 -23.96
C ASN A 159 8.42 19.94 -22.70
N GLU A 160 8.48 21.23 -22.32
CA GLU A 160 7.84 21.71 -21.08
C GLU A 160 6.35 21.37 -20.99
N ARG A 161 5.58 21.56 -22.07
CA ARG A 161 4.16 21.17 -22.11
C ARG A 161 3.96 19.67 -21.89
N GLY A 162 4.84 18.84 -22.46
CA GLY A 162 4.82 17.40 -22.29
C GLY A 162 5.15 16.99 -20.85
N LYS A 163 6.14 17.64 -20.23
CA LYS A 163 6.48 17.41 -18.82
C LYS A 163 5.33 17.76 -17.90
N GLU A 164 4.65 18.89 -18.11
CA GLU A 164 3.48 19.27 -17.30
C GLU A 164 2.36 18.23 -17.38
N ILE A 165 2.06 17.75 -18.58
CA ILE A 165 1.06 16.68 -18.77
C ILE A 165 1.51 15.38 -18.08
N TYR A 166 2.81 15.05 -18.14
CA TYR A 166 3.36 13.87 -17.51
C TYR A 166 3.28 13.96 -15.98
N LEU A 167 3.69 15.10 -15.40
CA LEU A 167 3.65 15.37 -13.97
C LEU A 167 2.22 15.30 -13.45
N LYS A 168 1.27 15.94 -14.14
CA LYS A 168 -0.16 15.85 -13.77
C LYS A 168 -0.62 14.40 -13.68
N LYS A 169 -0.34 13.58 -14.69
CA LYS A 169 -0.69 12.15 -14.70
C LYS A 169 0.04 11.34 -13.65
N PHE A 170 1.29 11.69 -13.36
CA PHE A 170 2.06 11.05 -12.30
C PHE A 170 1.38 11.30 -10.94
N TRP A 171 1.07 12.56 -10.62
CA TRP A 171 0.46 12.94 -9.35
C TRP A 171 -1.04 12.61 -9.23
N GLU A 172 -1.75 12.33 -10.33
CA GLU A 172 -3.09 11.70 -10.29
C GLU A 172 -3.05 10.28 -9.68
N ARG A 173 -1.89 9.63 -9.68
CA ARG A 173 -1.70 8.25 -9.21
C ARG A 173 -0.86 8.14 -7.94
N HIS A 174 -0.28 9.26 -7.49
CA HIS A 174 0.63 9.30 -6.34
C HIS A 174 0.17 10.37 -5.36
N ASN A 175 0.22 10.06 -4.07
CA ASN A 175 -0.19 10.98 -3.03
C ASN A 175 0.93 11.99 -2.74
N TYR A 176 0.84 13.19 -3.30
CA TYR A 176 1.80 14.27 -3.04
C TYR A 176 1.93 14.59 -1.54
N GLN A 177 0.83 14.58 -0.78
CA GLN A 177 0.84 14.88 0.67
C GLN A 177 1.61 13.82 1.49
N GLU A 178 1.80 12.63 0.94
CA GLU A 178 2.59 11.57 1.56
C GLU A 178 4.08 11.64 1.14
N ILE A 179 4.34 12.05 -0.10
CA ILE A 179 5.69 12.07 -0.68
C ILE A 179 6.45 13.34 -0.29
N ALA A 180 5.82 14.51 -0.36
CA ALA A 180 6.48 15.80 -0.10
C ALA A 180 7.14 15.88 1.30
N PRO A 181 6.50 15.40 2.40
CA PRO A 181 7.15 15.38 3.71
C PRO A 181 8.45 14.57 3.76
N ARG A 182 8.64 13.59 2.86
CA ARG A 182 9.87 12.79 2.80
C ARG A 182 11.03 13.61 2.22
N PHE A 183 10.76 14.49 1.26
CA PHE A 183 11.74 15.42 0.72
C PHE A 183 12.14 16.45 1.78
N GLU A 184 11.16 17.05 2.46
CA GLU A 184 11.41 18.00 3.55
C GLU A 184 12.25 17.38 4.66
N TYR A 185 11.92 16.15 5.07
CA TYR A 185 12.71 15.41 6.04
C TYR A 185 14.14 15.19 5.54
N ALA A 186 14.29 14.76 4.28
CA ALA A 186 15.60 14.49 3.71
C ALA A 186 16.47 15.75 3.66
N ASP A 187 15.92 16.89 3.24
CA ASP A 187 16.65 18.17 3.22
C ASP A 187 17.02 18.65 4.62
N ALA A 188 16.16 18.43 5.62
CA ALA A 188 16.44 18.82 6.99
C ALA A 188 17.53 17.96 7.67
N HIS A 189 17.65 16.67 7.32
CA HIS A 189 18.48 15.72 8.08
C HIS A 189 19.70 15.18 7.31
N PHE A 190 19.66 15.19 5.98
CA PHE A 190 20.67 14.53 5.14
C PHE A 190 21.41 15.48 4.21
N GLY A 191 21.32 16.81 4.44
CA GLY A 191 22.09 17.80 3.70
C GLY A 191 23.60 17.63 3.89
N GLU A 192 24.36 17.77 2.81
CA GLU A 192 25.81 17.58 2.78
C GLU A 192 26.47 18.83 2.16
N GLY A 193 26.84 19.80 3.00
CA GLY A 193 27.34 21.10 2.55
C GLY A 193 26.29 21.83 1.69
N ASP A 194 26.65 22.15 0.44
CA ASP A 194 25.75 22.79 -0.53
C ASP A 194 24.80 21.79 -1.25
N ARG A 195 24.96 20.48 -1.02
CA ARG A 195 24.13 19.46 -1.65
C ARG A 195 22.81 19.31 -0.86
N PRO A 196 21.65 19.53 -1.50
CA PRO A 196 20.35 19.29 -0.88
C PRO A 196 20.25 17.84 -0.38
N GLY A 197 19.63 17.67 0.78
CA GLY A 197 19.55 16.37 1.44
C GLY A 197 18.80 15.35 0.60
N PHE A 198 17.71 15.71 -0.10
CA PHE A 198 17.02 14.76 -0.99
C PHE A 198 17.88 14.25 -2.15
N LYS A 199 19.02 14.91 -2.45
CA LYS A 199 19.97 14.48 -3.49
C LYS A 199 21.10 13.60 -2.96
N THR A 200 21.24 13.43 -1.65
CA THR A 200 22.26 12.55 -1.06
C THR A 200 21.84 11.09 -1.13
N ASP A 201 22.76 10.16 -0.86
CA ASP A 201 22.42 8.73 -0.90
C ASP A 201 21.38 8.36 0.17
N ARG A 202 21.53 8.88 1.40
CA ARG A 202 20.51 8.70 2.44
C ARG A 202 19.19 9.35 2.05
N GLY A 203 19.22 10.59 1.57
CA GLY A 203 17.99 11.30 1.24
C GLY A 203 17.22 10.72 0.06
N ARG A 204 17.89 10.30 -1.02
CA ARG A 204 17.18 9.66 -2.14
C ARG A 204 16.52 8.33 -1.72
N ILE A 205 17.18 7.55 -0.86
CA ILE A 205 16.62 6.30 -0.34
C ILE A 205 15.42 6.60 0.57
N TYR A 206 15.54 7.58 1.47
CA TYR A 206 14.45 8.00 2.35
C TYR A 206 13.24 8.51 1.56
N VAL A 207 13.45 9.32 0.51
CA VAL A 207 12.38 9.80 -0.36
C VAL A 207 11.69 8.64 -1.08
N LYS A 208 12.47 7.76 -1.69
CA LYS A 208 11.97 6.66 -2.52
C LYS A 208 11.24 5.59 -1.72
N PHE A 209 11.83 5.16 -0.61
CA PHE A 209 11.35 4.01 0.17
C PHE A 209 10.60 4.41 1.44
N GLY A 210 10.66 5.69 1.83
CA GLY A 210 10.09 6.17 3.08
C GLY A 210 11.02 5.97 4.27
N PRO A 211 10.55 6.28 5.49
CA PRO A 211 11.33 6.05 6.71
C PRO A 211 11.67 4.56 6.86
N PRO A 212 12.90 4.21 7.23
CA PRO A 212 13.23 2.85 7.62
C PRO A 212 12.53 2.46 8.92
N ASP A 213 12.26 1.18 9.09
CA ASP A 213 11.63 0.62 10.29
C ASP A 213 12.65 0.50 11.44
N GLU A 214 13.91 0.19 11.10
CA GLU A 214 15.02 0.12 12.04
C GLU A 214 16.28 0.80 11.46
N ILE A 215 17.02 1.50 12.33
CA ILE A 215 18.31 2.10 12.01
C ILE A 215 19.35 1.61 13.02
N GLU A 216 20.23 0.73 12.58
CA GLU A 216 21.43 0.34 13.32
C GLU A 216 22.55 1.34 13.00
N LYS A 217 23.19 1.89 14.05
CA LYS A 217 24.33 2.82 13.92
C LYS A 217 25.58 2.20 14.53
N SER A 218 26.74 2.54 13.97
CA SER A 218 28.03 2.18 14.58
C SER A 218 28.11 2.65 16.05
N THR A 219 28.60 1.79 16.95
CA THR A 219 28.77 2.13 18.37
C THR A 219 30.15 2.74 18.65
N VAL A 220 30.26 3.54 19.71
CA VAL A 220 31.54 4.10 20.16
C VAL A 220 32.41 2.95 20.69
N GLY A 221 33.43 2.55 19.94
CA GLY A 221 34.36 1.46 20.30
C GLY A 221 34.84 0.58 19.14
N ASP A 222 34.24 0.68 17.96
CA ASP A 222 34.74 0.03 16.75
C ASP A 222 35.94 0.81 16.17
N GLU A 223 37.12 0.69 16.80
CA GLU A 223 38.32 1.49 16.48
C GLU A 223 38.79 1.42 15.01
N GLU A 224 38.36 0.40 14.26
CA GLU A 224 38.73 0.18 12.85
C GLU A 224 37.62 0.57 11.85
N ALA A 225 36.40 0.85 12.31
CA ALA A 225 35.26 1.06 11.43
C ALA A 225 34.93 2.54 11.23
N LYS A 226 34.57 2.90 10.01
CA LYS A 226 34.00 4.22 9.73
C LYS A 226 32.55 4.28 10.22
N PRO A 227 32.05 5.46 10.64
CA PRO A 227 30.65 5.60 11.02
C PRO A 227 29.74 5.09 9.91
N PHE A 228 28.79 4.23 10.27
CA PHE A 228 27.85 3.64 9.34
C PHE A 228 26.43 3.68 9.88
N GLU A 229 25.47 3.66 8.95
CA GLU A 229 24.06 3.44 9.24
C GLU A 229 23.57 2.27 8.40
N HIS A 230 22.89 1.33 9.04
CA HIS A 230 22.22 0.21 8.40
C HIS A 230 20.71 0.40 8.59
N TRP A 231 20.03 0.68 7.49
CA TRP A 231 18.60 0.95 7.44
C TRP A 231 17.87 -0.31 6.98
N GLN A 232 16.88 -0.74 7.75
CA GLN A 232 16.14 -1.97 7.53
C GLN A 232 14.64 -1.68 7.40
N TYR A 233 13.99 -2.40 6.49
CA TYR A 233 12.56 -2.30 6.22
C TYR A 233 11.89 -3.66 6.42
N TYR A 234 10.67 -3.69 6.95
CA TYR A 234 9.92 -4.94 7.20
C TYR A 234 9.64 -5.78 5.95
N ASN A 235 9.69 -5.16 4.78
CA ASN A 235 9.58 -5.87 3.50
C ASN A 235 10.88 -6.60 3.09
N GLY A 236 11.91 -6.55 3.93
CA GLY A 236 13.21 -7.19 3.72
C GLY A 236 14.21 -6.35 2.93
N LEU A 237 13.89 -5.09 2.57
CA LEU A 237 14.86 -4.19 1.96
C LEU A 237 15.85 -3.67 3.00
N GLU A 238 17.11 -3.61 2.59
CA GLU A 238 18.20 -3.15 3.44
C GLU A 238 19.14 -2.23 2.68
N PHE A 239 19.69 -1.24 3.39
CA PHE A 239 20.60 -0.24 2.85
C PHE A 239 21.68 0.06 3.88
N ILE A 240 22.94 0.02 3.46
CA ILE A 240 24.07 0.34 4.34
C ILE A 240 24.83 1.53 3.78
N PHE A 241 24.93 2.55 4.62
CA PHE A 241 25.61 3.79 4.31
C PHE A 241 26.84 3.96 5.19
N VAL A 242 27.91 4.52 4.64
CA VAL A 242 29.14 4.79 5.39
C VAL A 242 29.62 6.21 5.16
N ASP A 243 30.00 6.89 6.25
CA ASP A 243 30.76 8.14 6.21
C ASP A 243 32.25 7.85 6.24
N ILE A 244 32.86 7.80 5.05
CA ILE A 244 34.26 7.42 4.88
C ILE A 244 35.20 8.51 5.41
N ARG A 245 34.77 9.78 5.31
CA ARG A 245 35.62 10.95 5.55
C ARG A 245 35.44 11.54 6.95
N GLY A 246 34.40 11.13 7.68
CA GLY A 246 34.03 11.76 8.95
C GLY A 246 33.40 13.13 8.75
N THR A 247 32.85 13.41 7.56
CA THR A 247 32.27 14.70 7.18
C THR A 247 30.75 14.68 7.22
N ASN A 248 30.16 13.59 7.74
CA ASN A 248 28.72 13.28 7.68
C ASN A 248 28.20 13.11 6.23
N GLU A 249 29.10 12.86 5.28
CA GLU A 249 28.78 12.52 3.89
C GLU A 249 28.65 11.00 3.73
N PHE A 250 27.43 10.51 3.78
CA PHE A 250 27.17 9.07 3.83
C PHE A 250 26.91 8.53 2.43
N VAL A 251 27.71 7.54 2.03
CA VAL A 251 27.63 6.90 0.72
C VAL A 251 26.92 5.55 0.85
N LEU A 252 25.99 5.24 -0.05
CA LEU A 252 25.35 3.93 -0.13
C LEU A 252 26.36 2.91 -0.65
N ILE A 253 26.87 2.08 0.25
CA ILE A 253 27.86 1.08 -0.11
C ILE A 253 27.21 -0.25 -0.49
N TRP A 254 26.15 -0.66 0.20
CA TRP A 254 25.44 -1.94 -0.06
C TRP A 254 23.92 -1.77 -0.01
N THR A 255 23.22 -2.56 -0.82
CA THR A 255 21.77 -2.75 -0.74
C THR A 255 21.36 -4.04 -1.46
N ASN A 256 20.26 -4.65 -1.03
CA ASN A 256 19.58 -5.73 -1.75
C ASN A 256 18.42 -5.23 -2.65
N ALA A 257 18.18 -3.91 -2.71
CA ALA A 257 17.08 -3.33 -3.46
C ALA A 257 17.28 -3.45 -4.98
N PRO A 258 16.33 -4.06 -5.73
CA PRO A 258 16.45 -4.22 -7.16
C PRO A 258 16.58 -2.89 -7.91
N GLY A 259 17.60 -2.78 -8.77
CA GLY A 259 17.83 -1.61 -9.62
C GLY A 259 18.51 -0.43 -8.91
N GLU A 260 18.75 -0.52 -7.61
CA GLU A 260 19.59 0.43 -6.90
C GLU A 260 21.06 0.17 -7.16
N LYS A 261 21.83 1.25 -7.29
CA LYS A 261 23.29 1.17 -7.44
C LYS A 261 23.93 1.49 -6.11
N SER A 262 24.81 0.59 -5.67
CA SER A 262 25.64 0.75 -4.49
C SER A 262 27.11 0.81 -4.90
N GLN A 263 28.00 0.98 -3.93
CA GLN A 263 29.45 1.04 -4.16
C GLN A 263 30.19 -0.11 -3.43
N PRO A 264 30.16 -1.35 -3.97
CA PRO A 264 30.73 -2.51 -3.30
C PRO A 264 32.22 -2.43 -2.98
N VAL A 265 32.97 -1.67 -3.78
CA VAL A 265 34.41 -1.44 -3.56
C VAL A 265 34.71 -0.76 -2.22
N LEU A 266 33.69 -0.16 -1.57
CA LEU A 266 33.80 0.54 -0.30
C LEU A 266 33.40 -0.33 0.91
N PHE A 267 33.14 -1.63 0.72
CA PHE A 267 32.81 -2.54 1.84
C PHE A 267 33.92 -2.67 2.87
N ASN A 268 35.17 -2.44 2.49
CA ASN A 268 36.32 -2.50 3.39
C ASN A 268 36.23 -1.51 4.57
N TYR A 269 35.40 -0.47 4.46
CA TYR A 269 35.15 0.50 5.53
C TYR A 269 34.17 0.01 6.61
N LEU A 270 33.49 -1.12 6.38
CA LEU A 270 32.65 -1.77 7.38
C LEU A 270 33.46 -2.68 8.33
N PRO A 271 32.97 -2.83 9.59
CA PRO A 271 33.49 -3.84 10.50
C PRO A 271 33.52 -5.23 9.85
N SER A 272 34.53 -6.04 10.18
CA SER A 272 34.66 -7.40 9.64
C SER A 272 33.50 -8.33 10.05
N SER A 273 32.83 -8.05 11.17
CA SER A 273 31.60 -8.70 11.60
C SER A 273 30.46 -8.40 10.63
N LYS A 274 30.23 -7.12 10.33
CA LYS A 274 29.16 -6.66 9.44
C LYS A 274 29.34 -7.16 8.00
N ARG A 275 30.57 -7.15 7.48
CA ARG A 275 30.87 -7.73 6.15
C ARG A 275 30.46 -9.20 6.05
N ARG A 276 30.76 -10.00 7.09
CA ARG A 276 30.43 -11.43 7.14
C ARG A 276 28.93 -11.71 7.28
N GLU A 277 28.16 -10.75 7.78
CA GLU A 277 26.69 -10.83 7.86
C GLU A 277 26.08 -10.65 6.45
N ILE A 278 26.60 -9.70 5.69
CA ILE A 278 26.11 -9.33 4.35
C ILE A 278 26.48 -10.37 3.27
N GLU A 279 27.61 -11.06 3.42
CA GLU A 279 28.10 -12.06 2.45
C GLU A 279 27.43 -13.45 2.56
N LYS A 280 26.53 -13.66 3.52
CA LYS A 280 25.80 -14.93 3.73
C LYS A 280 24.49 -14.98 2.95
#